data_AF-A0A2B4RAG8-F1
#
_entry.id   AF-A0A2B4RAG8-F1
#
_cell.length_a   1.000
_cell.length_b   1.000
_cell.length_c   1.000
_cell.angle_alpha   90.00
_cell.angle_beta   90.00
_cell.angle_gamma   90.00
#
_symmetry.space_group_name_H-M   'P 1'
#
loop_
_entity.id
_entity.type
_entity.pdbx_description
1 polymer ?
#
loop_
_entity_poly.entity_id
_entity_poly.type
_entity_poly.pdbx_seq_one_letter_code
_entity_poly.pdbx_strand_id
1 'polypeptide(L)'
;MFPREDVTREKWVRFVRRHRAKWQPSKTSVLCYVHFELSNFEQRLDLNLGEGSSFQTKRWSKKDAVPTKDCVQQQENALSSREQRMIIRHASKQLMTSPEEPKRSSSQF
;
A
#
# COMPACT_ATOMS: atom_id res chain seq x y z
N MET A 1 -9.38 10.97 -4.80
CA MET A 1 -10.76 11.50 -4.75
C MET A 1 -11.45 11.12 -6.05
N PHE A 2 -12.77 10.93 -6.07
CA PHE A 2 -13.49 10.67 -7.32
C PHE A 2 -13.43 11.90 -8.26
N PRO A 3 -13.38 11.70 -9.59
CA PRO A 3 -13.37 12.79 -10.58
C PRO A 3 -14.57 13.71 -10.44
N ARG A 4 -14.41 14.98 -10.86
CA ARG A 4 -15.50 15.95 -10.89
C ARG A 4 -16.39 15.75 -12.11
N GLU A 5 -15.80 15.45 -13.27
CA GLU A 5 -16.50 15.22 -14.53
C GLU A 5 -17.51 14.07 -14.40
N ASP A 6 -18.77 14.35 -14.74
CA ASP A 6 -19.89 13.44 -14.51
C ASP A 6 -19.72 12.10 -15.25
N VAL A 7 -19.22 12.13 -16.49
CA VAL A 7 -19.04 10.92 -17.32
C VAL A 7 -18.00 9.98 -16.72
N THR A 8 -16.81 10.50 -16.36
CA THR A 8 -15.75 9.69 -15.77
C THR A 8 -16.16 9.22 -14.37
N ARG A 9 -16.82 10.08 -13.59
CA ARG A 9 -17.37 9.72 -12.28
C ARG A 9 -18.37 8.57 -12.40
N GLU A 10 -19.27 8.60 -13.38
CA GLU A 10 -20.25 7.53 -13.58
C GLU A 10 -19.59 6.19 -13.90
N LYS A 11 -18.55 6.19 -14.75
CA LYS A 11 -17.78 4.97 -15.06
C LYS A 11 -17.13 4.38 -13.79
N TRP A 12 -16.54 5.22 -12.95
CA TRP A 12 -15.95 4.77 -11.68
C TRP A 12 -17.01 4.26 -10.70
N VAL A 13 -18.19 4.89 -10.64
CA VAL A 13 -19.29 4.42 -9.79
C VAL A 13 -19.83 3.08 -10.28
N ARG A 14 -19.99 2.92 -11.60
CA ARG A 14 -20.44 1.66 -12.21
C ARG A 14 -19.45 0.53 -11.90
N PHE A 15 -18.15 0.82 -11.97
CA PHE A 15 -17.10 -0.11 -11.58
C PHE A 15 -17.25 -0.59 -10.13
N VAL A 16 -17.43 0.33 -9.15
CA VAL A 16 -17.62 -0.07 -7.74
C VAL A 16 -18.94 -0.81 -7.53
N ARG A 17 -20.01 -0.39 -8.21
CA ARG A 17 -21.35 -0.99 -8.09
C ARG A 17 -21.40 -2.44 -8.58
N ARG A 18 -20.44 -2.88 -9.41
CA ARG A 18 -20.30 -4.30 -9.78
C ARG A 18 -20.16 -5.19 -8.56
N HIS A 19 -19.42 -4.74 -7.54
CA HIS A 19 -19.19 -5.49 -6.29
C HIS A 19 -20.07 -5.01 -5.14
N ARG A 20 -20.58 -3.77 -5.21
CA ARG A 20 -21.43 -3.15 -4.18
C ARG A 20 -22.63 -2.45 -4.79
N ALA A 21 -23.66 -3.21 -5.16
CA ALA A 21 -24.82 -2.74 -5.93
C ALA A 21 -25.44 -1.40 -5.48
N LYS A 22 -25.59 -1.18 -4.16
CA LYS A 22 -26.22 0.03 -3.59
C LYS A 22 -25.23 1.15 -3.22
N TRP A 23 -23.96 1.01 -3.60
CA TRP A 23 -22.92 1.96 -3.21
C TRP A 23 -23.03 3.31 -3.93
N GLN A 24 -22.68 4.37 -3.21
CA GLN A 24 -22.59 5.74 -3.71
C GLN A 24 -21.29 6.41 -3.23
N PRO A 25 -20.65 7.23 -4.07
CA PRO A 25 -19.43 7.93 -3.71
C PRO A 25 -19.70 9.04 -2.70
N SER A 26 -18.89 9.08 -1.64
CA SER A 26 -18.77 10.22 -0.72
C SER A 26 -17.65 11.18 -1.16
N LYS A 27 -17.58 12.37 -0.56
CA LYS A 27 -16.51 13.36 -0.81
C LYS A 27 -15.10 12.79 -0.58
N THR A 28 -14.98 11.82 0.32
CA THR A 28 -13.71 11.17 0.70
C THR A 28 -13.50 9.82 0.01
N SER A 29 -14.39 9.42 -0.89
CA SER A 29 -14.25 8.17 -1.62
C SER A 29 -13.03 8.22 -2.54
N VAL A 30 -12.26 7.13 -2.53
CA VAL A 30 -11.04 6.96 -3.30
C VAL A 30 -10.97 5.54 -3.84
N LEU A 31 -10.36 5.38 -5.02
CA LEU A 31 -9.91 4.09 -5.54
C LEU A 31 -8.39 4.06 -5.47
N CYS A 32 -7.83 2.95 -5.01
CA CYS A 32 -6.40 2.73 -4.97
C CYS A 32 -5.83 2.59 -6.39
N TYR A 33 -4.55 2.94 -6.57
CA TYR A 33 -3.88 2.90 -7.87
C TYR A 33 -3.94 1.52 -8.54
N VAL A 34 -4.00 0.44 -7.74
CA VAL A 34 -4.04 -0.96 -8.20
C VAL A 34 -5.24 -1.28 -9.11
N HIS A 35 -6.30 -0.48 -9.08
CA HIS A 35 -7.47 -0.68 -9.93
C HIS A 35 -7.30 -0.10 -11.35
N PHE A 36 -6.23 0.65 -11.59
CA PHE A 36 -5.96 1.34 -12.84
C PHE A 36 -4.84 0.65 -13.63
N GLU A 37 -4.85 0.85 -14.93
CA GLU A 37 -3.69 0.51 -15.76
C GLU A 37 -2.57 1.53 -15.59
N LEU A 38 -1.32 1.06 -15.70
CA LEU A 38 -0.16 1.94 -15.57
C LEU A 38 -0.10 2.98 -16.70
N SER A 39 -0.62 2.65 -17.87
CA SER A 39 -0.75 3.54 -19.03
C SER A 39 -1.75 4.68 -18.82
N ASN A 40 -2.63 4.57 -17.83
CA ASN A 40 -3.56 5.62 -17.44
C ASN A 40 -2.89 6.72 -16.61
N PHE A 41 -1.60 6.57 -16.30
CA PHE A 41 -0.84 7.56 -15.58
C PHE A 41 0.26 8.16 -16.44
N GLU A 42 0.48 9.46 -16.26
CA GLU A 42 1.59 10.19 -16.85
C GLU A 42 2.66 10.41 -15.79
N GLN A 43 3.90 10.07 -16.15
CA GLN A 43 5.07 10.39 -15.34
C GLN A 43 5.54 11.77 -15.78
N ARG A 44 5.23 12.80 -14.98
CA ARG A 44 5.79 14.13 -15.21
C ARG A 44 7.15 14.16 -14.53
N LEU A 45 8.19 14.40 -15.33
CA LEU A 45 9.51 14.72 -14.82
C LEU A 45 9.43 16.10 -14.18
N ASP A 46 9.50 16.16 -12.85
CA ASP A 46 9.70 17.41 -12.15
C ASP A 46 11.19 17.75 -12.28
N LEU A 47 11.55 18.46 -13.36
CA LEU A 47 12.90 18.99 -13.61
C LEU A 47 13.16 20.15 -12.64
N ASN A 48 13.13 19.89 -11.33
CA ASN A 48 13.66 20.82 -10.36
C ASN A 48 15.18 20.71 -10.44
N LEU A 49 15.79 21.55 -11.27
CA LEU A 49 17.25 21.71 -11.44
C LEU A 49 17.86 22.41 -10.21
N GLY A 50 17.59 21.88 -9.03
CA GLY A 50 18.14 22.33 -7.76
C GLY A 50 19.03 21.23 -7.20
N GLU A 51 20.31 21.57 -7.04
CA GLU A 51 21.37 20.74 -6.49
C GLU A 51 20.91 20.10 -5.16
N GLY A 52 20.60 18.80 -5.17
CA GLY A 52 20.21 18.03 -4.00
C GLY A 52 18.74 17.58 -3.89
N SER A 53 17.86 17.94 -4.84
CA SER A 53 16.48 17.42 -4.83
C SER A 53 16.42 16.02 -5.44
N SER A 54 16.04 15.01 -4.65
CA SER A 54 15.72 13.67 -5.16
C SER A 54 14.66 13.80 -6.26
N PHE A 55 14.94 13.33 -7.48
CA PHE A 55 14.00 13.32 -8.61
C PHE A 55 12.75 12.48 -8.28
N GLN A 56 11.78 13.06 -7.57
CA GLN A 56 10.51 12.41 -7.31
C GLN A 56 9.61 12.65 -8.52
N THR A 57 9.57 11.68 -9.43
CA THR A 57 8.59 11.72 -10.51
C THR A 57 7.21 11.46 -9.93
N LYS A 58 6.44 12.52 -9.65
CA LYS A 58 5.04 12.37 -9.27
C LYS A 58 4.28 11.82 -10.47
N ARG A 59 3.59 10.70 -10.25
CA ARG A 59 2.77 10.03 -11.25
C ARG A 59 1.35 10.59 -11.14
N TRP A 60 0.86 11.20 -12.21
CA TRP A 60 -0.47 11.83 -12.27
C TRP A 60 -1.43 10.94 -13.06
N SER A 61 -2.65 10.77 -12.58
CA SER A 61 -3.69 10.07 -13.35
C SER A 61 -4.16 10.96 -14.49
N LYS A 62 -4.29 10.40 -15.69
CA LYS A 62 -4.97 11.08 -16.82
C LYS A 62 -6.40 11.43 -16.41
N LYS A 63 -6.93 12.53 -16.96
CA LYS A 63 -8.31 13.00 -16.68
C LYS A 63 -9.37 11.96 -17.06
N ASP A 64 -9.09 11.17 -18.09
CA ASP A 64 -9.99 10.14 -18.61
C ASP A 64 -9.65 8.73 -18.10
N ALA A 65 -8.79 8.62 -17.08
CA ALA A 65 -8.43 7.34 -16.49
C ALA A 65 -9.67 6.66 -15.90
N VAL A 66 -9.92 5.42 -16.32
CA VAL A 66 -11.03 4.59 -15.84
C VAL A 66 -10.46 3.35 -15.15
N PRO A 67 -11.05 2.86 -14.04
CA PRO A 67 -10.59 1.64 -13.41
C PRO A 67 -11.01 0.44 -14.25
N THR A 68 -10.07 -0.48 -14.49
CA THR A 68 -10.29 -1.65 -15.35
C THR A 68 -10.06 -2.96 -14.58
N LYS A 69 -9.27 -2.93 -13.50
CA LYS A 69 -8.88 -4.13 -12.73
C LYS A 69 -9.89 -4.42 -11.62
N ASP A 70 -10.89 -5.24 -11.94
CA ASP A 70 -11.96 -5.66 -11.02
C ASP A 70 -11.47 -6.56 -9.89
N CYS A 71 -10.62 -7.53 -10.23
CA CYS A 71 -10.04 -8.46 -9.27
C CYS A 71 -8.56 -8.12 -9.13
N VAL A 72 -8.21 -7.34 -8.11
CA VAL A 72 -6.82 -7.24 -7.68
C VAL A 72 -6.50 -8.56 -7.02
N GLN A 73 -5.85 -9.47 -7.74
CA GLN A 73 -5.16 -10.59 -7.10
C GLN A 73 -4.25 -9.94 -6.05
N GLN A 74 -4.48 -10.24 -4.77
CA GLN A 74 -3.59 -9.76 -3.72
C GLN A 74 -2.18 -10.14 -4.15
N GLN A 75 -1.34 -9.14 -4.34
CA GLN A 75 0.05 -9.39 -4.66
C GLN A 75 0.57 -10.26 -3.52
N GLU A 76 0.86 -11.53 -3.79
CA GLU A 76 1.29 -12.51 -2.78
C GLU A 76 2.71 -12.19 -2.32
N ASN A 77 2.98 -11.01 -1.79
CA ASN A 77 4.34 -10.66 -1.42
C ASN A 77 4.41 -9.68 -0.26
N ALA A 78 5.21 -10.12 0.71
CA ALA A 78 5.61 -9.50 1.95
C ALA A 78 4.52 -9.38 3.02
N LEU A 79 4.83 -9.97 4.19
CA LEU A 79 4.11 -9.76 5.44
C LEU A 79 3.82 -8.26 5.62
N SER A 80 2.58 -7.93 5.95
CA SER A 80 2.19 -6.57 6.28
C SER A 80 3.05 -6.03 7.42
N SER A 81 3.21 -4.70 7.49
CA SER A 81 3.93 -4.04 8.60
C SER A 81 3.40 -4.45 9.99
N ARG A 82 2.12 -4.81 10.10
CA ARG A 82 1.55 -5.34 11.35
C ARG A 82 2.08 -6.74 11.66
N GLU A 83 2.11 -7.63 10.68
CA GLU A 83 2.63 -8.99 10.85
C GLU A 83 4.13 -8.97 11.18
N GLN A 84 4.91 -8.13 10.49
CA GLN A 84 6.32 -7.91 10.80
C GLN A 84 6.53 -7.47 12.25
N ARG A 85 5.74 -6.50 12.73
CA ARG A 85 5.80 -6.06 14.13
C ARG A 85 5.42 -7.16 15.12
N MET A 86 4.46 -8.01 14.78
CA MET A 86 4.06 -9.14 15.64
C MET A 86 5.16 -10.19 15.73
N ILE A 87 5.84 -10.51 14.62
CA ILE A 87 6.98 -11.43 14.59
C ILE A 87 8.14 -10.89 15.44
N ILE A 88 8.50 -9.61 15.25
CA ILE A 88 9.57 -8.96 16.03
C ILE A 88 9.23 -9.02 17.53
N ARG A 89 8.00 -8.63 17.91
CA ARG A 89 7.55 -8.67 19.31
C ARG A 89 7.63 -10.07 19.90
N HIS A 90 7.23 -11.09 19.14
CA HIS A 90 7.26 -12.48 19.60
C HIS A 90 8.69 -12.99 19.78
N ALA A 91 9.56 -12.74 18.80
CA ALA A 91 10.98 -13.10 18.86
C ALA A 91 11.69 -12.42 20.04
N SER A 92 11.45 -11.12 20.26
CA SER A 92 11.98 -10.39 21.41
C SER A 92 11.49 -10.96 22.73
N LYS A 93 10.22 -11.38 22.82
CA LYS A 93 9.67 -12.01 24.03
C LYS A 93 10.35 -13.36 24.32
N GLN A 94 10.61 -14.17 23.29
CA GLN A 94 11.30 -15.45 23.44
C GLN A 94 12.74 -15.29 23.94
N LEU A 95 13.48 -14.32 23.38
CA LEU A 95 14.86 -14.01 23.82
C LEU A 95 14.91 -13.60 25.30
N MET A 96 13.91 -12.86 25.79
CA MET A 96 13.84 -12.44 27.19
C MET A 96 13.43 -13.56 28.17
N THR A 97 12.91 -14.68 27.68
CA THR A 97 12.47 -15.81 28.51
C THR A 97 13.46 -16.97 28.57
N SER A 98 14.64 -16.86 27.95
CA SER A 98 15.67 -17.88 28.08
C SER A 98 16.23 -17.87 29.51
N PRO A 99 16.19 -18.99 30.25
CA PRO A 99 16.83 -19.08 31.55
C PRO A 99 18.34 -18.87 31.37
N GLU A 100 18.92 -18.00 32.19
CA GLU A 100 20.37 -17.89 32.34
C GLU A 100 20.86 -19.22 32.94
N GLU A 101 21.54 -20.05 32.14
CA GLU A 101 22.15 -21.30 32.62
C GLU A 101 23.10 -20.98 33.78
N PRO A 102 22.94 -21.62 34.97
CA PRO A 102 23.79 -21.34 36.11
C PRO A 102 25.21 -21.80 35.79
N LYS A 103 26.16 -20.85 35.85
CA LYS A 103 27.59 -21.13 35.74
C LYS A 103 27.97 -22.17 36.78
N ARG A 104 28.19 -23.43 36.34
CA ARG A 104 28.83 -24.45 37.17
C ARG A 104 30.21 -23.92 37.54
N SER A 105 30.36 -23.50 38.79
CA SER A 105 31.67 -23.25 39.40
C SER A 105 32.46 -24.55 39.37
N SER A 106 33.47 -24.62 38.52
CA SER A 106 34.47 -25.69 38.58
C SER A 106 35.27 -25.47 39.87
N SER A 107 35.08 -26.37 40.84
CA SER A 107 35.90 -26.46 42.05
C SER A 107 36.38 -27.90 42.19
N GLN A 108 37.68 -28.01 42.50
CA GLN A 108 38.46 -29.21 42.87
C GLN A 108 38.83 -30.10 41.67
N PHE A 109 40.10 -30.48 41.46
CA PHE A 109 41.17 -30.81 42.42
C PHE A 109 42.52 -30.16 42.09
#